data_AF-A0AAE3I6H9-F1
#
_entry.id   AF-A0AAE3I6H9-F1
#
_cell.length_a   1.000
_cell.length_b   1.000
_cell.length_c   1.000
_cell.angle_alpha   90.00
_cell.angle_beta   90.00
_cell.angle_gamma   90.00
#
_symmetry.space_group_name_H-M   'P 1'
#
loop_
_entity.id
_entity.type
_entity.pdbx_description
1 polymer ?
#
loop_
_entity_poly.entity_id
_entity_poly.type
_entity_poly.pdbx_seq_one_letter_code
_entity_poly.pdbx_strand_id
1 'polypeptide(L)'
;MFSPLHIADQSVRRARRLWANYGIFWLGAVLVGLVSVAYAKAIDLGFELFRGIVSHAFWLPIVITPLGAALAIWLTRRFFRGAEGSGIPQVIATLEDGRLSSSLLSLRIMVGKIVVSFLGILCGFTIGREGPTVQIGASLMYAMRRGYRRSSKHIERQLALAGAAAGLAAAFNTPLAGVVFAIEELTRSFVARNSGTLITAIIFSGVVALGLQGNYLYFGRIQAIGQFHLALVPVVIAASVISGVAGGAFCWVLLNIPRWMPARLVDIRQAQPVWFAFLCGIAIALIGLVSGGTTFGSGYAEARGLLETHQALSPFYAVLKFCALIASYLSGIPGGIFAPSLAIGAGLGNVMSLVTSAIPLPSLAALCMVGYLAAVTQSPITSFVIVMEMIDGHEMVLPLMAVALLSSQVSKALTPSFYHTLAHRFRASVPRPAA
;
A
#
# COMPACT_ATOMS: atom_id res chain seq x y z
N MET A 1 58.67 7.27 11.42
CA MET A 1 58.48 8.05 10.19
C MET A 1 57.46 7.31 9.32
N PHE A 2 56.18 7.65 9.44
CA PHE A 2 55.11 6.99 8.66
C PHE A 2 55.14 7.54 7.24
N SER A 3 55.41 6.71 6.24
CA SER A 3 55.46 7.18 4.85
C SER A 3 54.05 7.60 4.39
N PRO A 4 53.91 8.74 3.70
CA PRO A 4 52.61 9.25 3.23
C PRO A 4 51.88 8.27 2.28
N LEU A 5 52.62 7.39 1.61
CA LEU A 5 52.07 6.32 0.76
C LEU A 5 51.29 5.24 1.56
N HIS A 6 51.70 4.94 2.80
CA HIS A 6 51.00 3.96 3.64
C HIS A 6 49.66 4.48 4.18
N ILE A 7 49.54 5.79 4.38
CA ILE A 7 48.30 6.45 4.83
C ILE A 7 47.28 6.53 3.69
N ALA A 8 47.75 6.78 2.45
CA ALA A 8 46.92 6.75 1.25
C ALA A 8 46.31 5.36 1.00
N ASP A 9 47.08 4.29 1.18
CA ASP A 9 46.61 2.93 0.93
C ASP A 9 45.59 2.44 1.99
N GLN A 10 45.77 2.85 3.25
CA GLN A 10 44.82 2.57 4.32
C GLN A 10 43.51 3.36 4.18
N SER A 11 43.60 4.62 3.77
CA SER A 11 42.42 5.47 3.52
C SER A 11 41.62 4.97 2.31
N VAL A 12 42.27 4.55 1.22
CA VAL A 12 41.60 3.92 0.06
C VAL A 12 40.94 2.60 0.45
N ARG A 13 41.60 1.75 1.25
CA ARG A 13 41.00 0.51 1.76
C ARG A 13 39.81 0.77 2.69
N ARG A 14 39.89 1.80 3.54
CA ARG A 14 38.80 2.22 4.43
C ARG A 14 37.62 2.79 3.62
N ALA A 15 37.89 3.64 2.64
CA ALA A 15 36.87 4.18 1.73
C ALA A 15 36.18 3.06 0.92
N ARG A 16 36.93 2.11 0.37
CA ARG A 16 36.37 0.94 -0.32
C ARG A 16 35.50 0.07 0.60
N ARG A 17 35.89 -0.11 1.87
CA ARG A 17 35.07 -0.83 2.86
C ARG A 17 33.80 -0.07 3.23
N LEU A 18 33.89 1.25 3.43
CA LEU A 18 32.73 2.08 3.71
C LEU A 18 31.77 2.11 2.53
N TRP A 19 32.27 2.21 1.30
CA TRP A 19 31.46 2.18 0.10
C TRP A 19 30.81 0.81 -0.14
N ALA A 20 31.54 -0.29 0.10
CA ALA A 20 30.97 -1.63 0.04
C ALA A 20 29.89 -1.88 1.11
N ASN A 21 29.99 -1.24 2.27
CA ASN A 21 29.01 -1.42 3.36
C ASN A 21 27.80 -0.48 3.23
N TYR A 22 28.01 0.79 2.94
CA TYR A 22 26.99 1.85 2.96
C TYR A 22 26.69 2.43 1.57
N GLY A 23 27.68 2.50 0.68
CA GLY A 23 27.51 3.07 -0.67
C GLY A 23 26.52 2.29 -1.53
N ILE A 24 26.61 0.96 -1.53
CA ILE A 24 25.65 0.08 -2.24
C ILE A 24 24.24 0.29 -1.69
N PHE A 25 24.11 0.40 -0.37
CA PHE A 25 22.85 0.58 0.32
C PHE A 25 22.19 1.92 -0.04
N TRP A 26 22.95 3.02 -0.01
CA TRP A 26 22.45 4.35 -0.37
C TRP A 26 22.13 4.50 -1.86
N LEU A 27 22.98 3.94 -2.74
CA LEU A 27 22.67 3.88 -4.17
C LEU A 27 21.33 3.15 -4.39
N GLY A 28 21.09 2.07 -3.64
CA GLY A 28 19.84 1.35 -3.71
C GLY A 28 18.65 2.15 -3.26
N ALA A 29 18.77 2.92 -2.17
CA ALA A 29 17.72 3.81 -1.72
C ALA A 29 17.35 4.86 -2.78
N VAL A 30 18.35 5.45 -3.44
CA VAL A 30 18.13 6.40 -4.53
C VAL A 30 17.42 5.73 -5.71
N LEU A 31 17.87 4.54 -6.11
CA LEU A 31 17.22 3.77 -7.19
C LEU A 31 15.78 3.37 -6.83
N VAL A 32 15.49 3.00 -5.58
CA VAL A 32 14.13 2.74 -5.12
C VAL A 32 13.27 3.99 -5.25
N GLY A 33 13.77 5.16 -4.85
CA GLY A 33 13.07 6.43 -5.03
C GLY A 33 12.76 6.72 -6.50
N LEU A 34 13.76 6.61 -7.38
CA LEU A 34 13.60 6.83 -8.83
C LEU A 34 12.57 5.88 -9.45
N VAL A 35 12.67 4.58 -9.16
CA VAL A 35 11.75 3.57 -9.70
C VAL A 35 10.33 3.76 -9.14
N SER A 36 10.19 4.14 -7.87
CA SER A 36 8.89 4.41 -7.25
C SER A 36 8.21 5.62 -7.87
N VAL A 37 8.96 6.69 -8.15
CA VAL A 37 8.46 7.88 -8.86
C VAL A 37 8.06 7.54 -10.29
N ALA A 38 8.90 6.82 -11.04
CA ALA A 38 8.60 6.41 -12.41
C ALA A 38 7.34 5.53 -12.47
N TYR A 39 7.21 4.60 -11.52
CA TYR A 39 6.04 3.76 -11.39
C TYR A 39 4.79 4.56 -11.00
N ALA A 40 4.89 5.53 -10.09
CA ALA A 40 3.80 6.43 -9.75
C ALA A 40 3.27 7.17 -10.99
N LYS A 41 4.16 7.81 -11.76
CA LYS A 41 3.80 8.50 -13.01
C LYS A 41 3.17 7.56 -14.03
N ALA A 42 3.66 6.32 -14.13
CA ALA A 42 3.06 5.33 -15.02
C ALA A 42 1.63 4.99 -14.58
N ILE A 43 1.40 4.77 -13.29
CA ILE A 43 0.06 4.50 -12.76
C ILE A 43 -0.89 5.69 -13.00
N ASP A 44 -0.44 6.92 -12.75
CA ASP A 44 -1.25 8.12 -12.97
C ASP A 44 -1.62 8.28 -14.45
N LEU A 45 -0.64 8.12 -15.35
CA LEU A 45 -0.87 8.10 -16.80
C LEU A 45 -1.86 6.99 -17.21
N GLY A 46 -1.72 5.78 -16.67
CA GLY A 46 -2.62 4.68 -16.94
C GLY A 46 -4.06 5.01 -16.56
N PHE A 47 -4.24 5.69 -15.42
CA PHE A 47 -5.57 6.08 -14.95
C PHE A 47 -6.15 7.24 -15.79
N GLU A 48 -5.35 8.22 -16.17
CA GLU A 48 -5.75 9.30 -17.08
C GLU A 48 -6.21 8.76 -18.43
N LEU A 49 -5.47 7.81 -19.01
CA LEU A 49 -5.86 7.12 -20.24
C LEU A 49 -7.20 6.39 -20.07
N PHE A 50 -7.38 5.66 -18.97
CA PHE A 50 -8.66 5.01 -18.67
C PHE A 50 -9.82 6.02 -18.55
N ARG A 51 -9.61 7.15 -17.87
CA ARG A 51 -10.61 8.22 -17.78
C ARG A 51 -10.95 8.81 -19.15
N GLY A 52 -9.96 8.97 -20.03
CA GLY A 52 -10.17 9.37 -21.42
C GLY A 52 -11.02 8.38 -22.22
N ILE A 53 -10.84 7.07 -21.98
CA ILE A 53 -11.68 6.03 -22.58
C ILE A 53 -13.13 6.14 -22.08
N VAL A 54 -13.32 6.29 -20.76
CA VAL A 54 -14.64 6.42 -20.14
C VAL A 54 -15.37 7.69 -20.60
N SER A 55 -14.66 8.81 -20.74
CA SER A 55 -15.26 10.06 -21.22
C SER A 55 -15.66 9.99 -22.69
N HIS A 56 -14.94 9.20 -23.51
CA HIS A 56 -15.29 8.98 -24.91
C HIS A 56 -16.49 8.05 -25.07
N ALA A 57 -16.54 6.94 -24.34
CA ALA A 57 -17.74 6.11 -24.25
C ALA A 57 -17.88 5.45 -22.88
N PHE A 58 -18.93 5.85 -22.15
CA PHE A 58 -19.17 5.41 -20.78
C PHE A 58 -19.32 3.89 -20.62
N TRP A 59 -19.72 3.18 -21.67
CA TRP A 59 -19.97 1.72 -21.65
C TRP A 59 -18.72 0.87 -21.92
N LEU A 60 -17.62 1.46 -22.43
CA LEU A 60 -16.36 0.74 -22.73
C LEU A 60 -15.81 -0.09 -21.56
N PRO A 61 -15.88 0.35 -20.27
CA PRO A 61 -15.51 -0.45 -19.11
C PRO A 61 -16.12 -1.86 -19.06
N ILE A 62 -17.33 -2.06 -19.60
CA ILE A 62 -17.99 -3.38 -19.65
C ILE A 62 -17.15 -4.38 -20.44
N VAL A 63 -16.37 -3.92 -21.41
CA VAL A 63 -15.52 -4.78 -22.26
C VAL A 63 -14.08 -4.76 -21.76
N ILE A 64 -13.50 -3.58 -21.53
CA ILE A 64 -12.07 -3.46 -21.24
C ILE A 64 -11.70 -3.99 -19.85
N THR A 65 -12.55 -3.77 -18.84
CA THR A 65 -12.23 -4.16 -17.47
C THR A 65 -12.22 -5.68 -17.28
N PRO A 66 -13.22 -6.46 -17.77
CA PRO A 66 -13.17 -7.93 -17.73
C PRO A 66 -12.01 -8.54 -18.51
N LEU A 67 -11.76 -8.07 -19.74
CA LEU A 67 -10.67 -8.58 -20.58
C LEU A 67 -9.31 -8.24 -19.99
N GLY A 68 -9.16 -7.02 -19.47
CA GLY A 68 -7.98 -6.58 -18.71
C GLY A 68 -7.73 -7.46 -17.49
N ALA A 69 -8.79 -7.84 -16.76
CA ALA A 69 -8.69 -8.74 -15.62
C ALA A 69 -8.09 -10.10 -16.00
N ALA A 70 -8.67 -10.70 -17.04
CA ALA A 70 -8.27 -12.00 -17.55
C ALA A 70 -6.80 -11.97 -18.01
N LEU A 71 -6.44 -10.96 -18.79
CA LEU A 71 -5.08 -10.75 -19.28
C LEU A 71 -4.08 -10.54 -18.14
N ALA A 72 -4.41 -9.70 -17.17
CA ALA A 72 -3.55 -9.41 -16.02
C ALA A 72 -3.25 -10.67 -15.20
N ILE A 73 -4.27 -11.51 -14.93
CA ILE A 73 -4.08 -12.77 -14.21
C ILE A 73 -3.35 -13.81 -15.05
N TRP A 74 -3.63 -13.90 -16.34
CA TRP A 74 -2.89 -14.78 -17.23
C TRP A 74 -1.39 -14.43 -17.26
N LEU A 75 -1.05 -13.15 -17.44
CA LEU A 75 0.34 -12.65 -17.40
C LEU A 75 1.00 -12.95 -16.05
N THR A 76 0.31 -12.66 -14.95
CA THR A 76 0.83 -12.89 -13.60
C THR A 76 1.15 -14.36 -13.39
N ARG A 77 0.20 -15.26 -13.69
CA ARG A 77 0.40 -16.70 -13.47
C ARG A 77 1.39 -17.34 -14.44
N ARG A 78 1.48 -16.84 -15.67
CA ARG A 78 2.38 -17.40 -16.69
C ARG A 78 3.82 -16.94 -16.50
N PHE A 79 4.05 -15.67 -16.24
CA PHE A 79 5.39 -15.06 -16.28
C PHE A 79 5.88 -14.51 -14.94
N PHE A 80 4.98 -14.09 -14.05
CA PHE A 80 5.30 -13.28 -12.88
C PHE A 80 4.75 -13.84 -11.55
N ARG A 81 4.70 -15.18 -11.41
CA ARG A 81 4.29 -15.82 -10.15
C ARG A 81 5.11 -15.27 -8.97
N GLY A 82 4.43 -14.85 -7.91
CA GLY A 82 4.98 -14.10 -6.78
C GLY A 82 4.61 -12.61 -6.79
N ALA A 83 4.13 -12.06 -7.91
CA ALA A 83 3.70 -10.67 -8.04
C ALA A 83 2.21 -10.45 -7.71
N GLU A 84 1.45 -11.47 -7.32
CA GLU A 84 0.01 -11.40 -7.07
C GLU A 84 -0.36 -10.41 -5.94
N GLY A 85 -1.51 -9.76 -6.04
CA GLY A 85 -2.06 -8.91 -4.98
C GLY A 85 -1.13 -7.80 -4.50
N SER A 86 -1.19 -7.50 -3.19
CA SER A 86 -0.51 -6.36 -2.56
C SER A 86 1.00 -6.37 -2.78
N GLY A 87 1.70 -7.43 -2.33
CA GLY A 87 3.16 -7.46 -2.28
C GLY A 87 3.72 -7.30 -0.87
N ILE A 88 2.98 -6.66 0.04
CA ILE A 88 3.34 -6.57 1.47
C ILE A 88 3.40 -7.96 2.13
N PRO A 89 2.41 -8.87 1.96
CA PRO A 89 2.48 -10.22 2.52
C PRO A 89 3.71 -11.00 2.05
N GLN A 90 4.11 -10.82 0.79
CA GLN A 90 5.31 -11.45 0.23
C GLN A 90 6.55 -10.94 0.94
N VAL A 91 6.70 -9.63 1.11
CA VAL A 91 7.82 -9.03 1.85
C VAL A 91 7.86 -9.56 3.29
N ILE A 92 6.73 -9.53 4.02
CA ILE A 92 6.65 -10.07 5.38
C ILE A 92 7.09 -11.54 5.42
N ALA A 93 6.57 -12.37 4.51
CA ALA A 93 6.92 -13.78 4.43
C ALA A 93 8.43 -13.99 4.20
N THR A 94 9.09 -13.16 3.39
CA THR A 94 10.55 -13.22 3.19
C THR A 94 11.36 -12.73 4.38
N LEU A 95 10.86 -11.72 5.12
CA LEU A 95 11.53 -11.22 6.33
C LEU A 95 11.45 -12.20 7.50
N GLU A 96 10.40 -13.03 7.52
CA GLU A 96 10.20 -14.12 8.48
C GLU A 96 10.92 -15.43 8.08
N ASP A 97 10.89 -15.80 6.80
CA ASP A 97 11.57 -16.99 6.27
C ASP A 97 12.41 -16.65 5.03
N GLY A 98 13.71 -16.49 5.25
CA GLY A 98 14.66 -16.12 4.20
C GLY A 98 14.74 -17.11 3.02
N ARG A 99 14.23 -18.34 3.16
CA ARG A 99 14.15 -19.32 2.05
C ARG A 99 13.21 -18.86 0.93
N LEU A 100 12.24 -18.00 1.25
CA LEU A 100 11.28 -17.43 0.29
C LEU A 100 11.85 -16.24 -0.50
N SER A 101 13.00 -15.69 -0.10
CA SER A 101 13.52 -14.44 -0.67
C SER A 101 13.71 -14.51 -2.18
N SER A 102 14.31 -15.59 -2.70
CA SER A 102 14.58 -15.74 -4.13
C SER A 102 13.32 -15.98 -4.98
N SER A 103 12.26 -16.54 -4.40
CA SER A 103 11.01 -16.83 -5.10
C SER A 103 10.01 -15.68 -5.07
N LEU A 104 10.09 -14.78 -4.07
CA LEU A 104 9.16 -13.68 -3.87
C LEU A 104 9.76 -12.29 -4.12
N LEU A 105 11.09 -12.15 -4.08
CA LEU A 105 11.82 -10.91 -4.36
C LEU A 105 12.81 -11.14 -5.51
N SER A 106 12.51 -10.58 -6.68
CA SER A 106 13.40 -10.64 -7.85
C SER A 106 13.11 -9.51 -8.83
N LEU A 107 14.08 -9.17 -9.69
CA LEU A 107 13.86 -8.19 -10.75
C LEU A 107 12.73 -8.60 -11.70
N ARG A 108 12.52 -9.90 -11.93
CA ARG A 108 11.38 -10.41 -12.70
C ARG A 108 10.06 -10.04 -12.03
N ILE A 109 9.97 -10.21 -10.72
CA ILE A 109 8.76 -9.87 -9.94
C ILE A 109 8.55 -8.36 -9.91
N MET A 110 9.63 -7.58 -9.80
CA MET A 110 9.58 -6.11 -9.90
C MET A 110 8.96 -5.67 -11.24
N VAL A 111 9.49 -6.17 -12.36
CA VAL A 111 8.97 -5.85 -13.70
C VAL A 111 7.52 -6.30 -13.86
N GLY A 112 7.21 -7.54 -13.44
CA GLY A 112 5.84 -8.06 -13.47
C GLY A 112 4.87 -7.22 -12.65
N LYS A 113 5.31 -6.78 -11.47
CA LYS A 113 4.50 -5.94 -10.60
C LYS A 113 4.19 -4.61 -11.29
N ILE A 114 5.19 -3.93 -11.86
CA ILE A 114 5.01 -2.66 -12.59
C ILE A 114 4.05 -2.84 -13.79
N VAL A 115 4.33 -3.79 -14.67
CA VAL A 115 3.58 -3.96 -15.92
C VAL A 115 2.14 -4.36 -15.68
N VAL A 116 1.90 -5.34 -14.80
CA VAL A 116 0.55 -5.86 -14.60
C VAL A 116 -0.32 -4.92 -13.77
N SER A 117 0.24 -4.22 -12.78
CA SER A 117 -0.52 -3.21 -12.03
C SER A 117 -0.86 -1.99 -12.89
N PHE A 118 0.05 -1.58 -13.79
CA PHE A 118 -0.24 -0.57 -14.82
C PHE A 118 -1.40 -1.01 -15.72
N LEU A 119 -1.37 -2.26 -16.22
CA LEU A 119 -2.48 -2.83 -16.99
C LEU A 119 -3.80 -2.81 -16.19
N GLY A 120 -3.74 -3.17 -14.90
CA GLY A 120 -4.90 -3.10 -14.00
C GLY A 120 -5.50 -1.70 -13.94
N ILE A 121 -4.69 -0.68 -13.67
CA ILE A 121 -5.16 0.71 -13.62
C ILE A 121 -5.65 1.21 -14.99
N LEU A 122 -4.96 0.86 -16.07
CA LEU A 122 -5.37 1.18 -17.45
C LEU A 122 -6.73 0.57 -17.82
N CYS A 123 -7.12 -0.51 -17.14
CA CYS A 123 -8.44 -1.15 -17.29
C CYS A 123 -9.43 -0.77 -16.18
N GLY A 124 -9.11 0.24 -15.35
CA GLY A 124 -10.02 0.82 -14.36
C GLY A 124 -10.05 0.14 -12.99
N PHE A 125 -9.16 -0.81 -12.71
CA PHE A 125 -9.21 -1.58 -11.47
C PHE A 125 -9.09 -0.70 -10.22
N THR A 126 -9.82 -1.08 -9.17
CA THR A 126 -9.77 -0.39 -7.88
C THR A 126 -8.57 -0.89 -7.08
N ILE A 127 -7.38 -0.38 -7.42
CA ILE A 127 -6.12 -0.76 -6.78
C ILE A 127 -5.27 0.48 -6.45
N GLY A 128 -4.43 0.36 -5.43
CA GLY A 128 -3.42 1.35 -5.05
C GLY A 128 -2.02 0.95 -5.48
N ARG A 129 -1.11 1.92 -5.60
CA ARG A 129 0.29 1.69 -5.99
C ARG A 129 1.21 1.28 -4.84
N GLU A 130 0.77 1.45 -3.60
CA GLU A 130 1.57 1.30 -2.37
C GLU A 130 2.07 -0.11 -2.07
N GLY A 131 1.21 -1.12 -2.18
CA GLY A 131 1.63 -2.51 -2.04
C GLY A 131 2.69 -2.88 -3.08
N PRO A 132 2.43 -2.59 -4.38
CA PRO A 132 3.39 -2.73 -5.45
C PRO A 132 4.73 -2.03 -5.19
N THR A 133 4.75 -0.75 -4.78
CA THR A 133 6.00 -0.01 -4.50
C THR A 133 6.80 -0.64 -3.38
N VAL A 134 6.14 -1.15 -2.33
CA VAL A 134 6.80 -1.92 -1.26
C VAL A 134 7.52 -3.16 -1.81
N GLN A 135 6.85 -3.99 -2.63
CA GLN A 135 7.49 -5.19 -3.18
C GLN A 135 8.53 -4.87 -4.27
N ILE A 136 8.31 -3.81 -5.06
CA ILE A 136 9.27 -3.29 -6.04
C ILE A 136 10.55 -2.86 -5.33
N GLY A 137 10.42 -2.04 -4.29
CA GLY A 137 11.54 -1.54 -3.50
C GLY A 137 12.31 -2.67 -2.82
N ALA A 138 11.60 -3.60 -2.19
CA ALA A 138 12.19 -4.80 -1.59
C ALA A 138 12.93 -5.67 -2.63
N SER A 139 12.34 -5.88 -3.80
CA SER A 139 12.94 -6.68 -4.88
C SER A 139 14.19 -6.04 -5.46
N LEU A 140 14.18 -4.72 -5.61
CA LEU A 140 15.31 -3.95 -6.13
C LEU A 140 16.48 -3.99 -5.14
N MET A 141 16.26 -3.62 -3.88
CA MET A 141 17.29 -3.68 -2.85
C MET A 141 17.79 -5.12 -2.62
N TYR A 142 16.89 -6.11 -2.63
CA TYR A 142 17.30 -7.51 -2.53
C TYR A 142 18.20 -7.92 -3.70
N ALA A 143 17.99 -7.42 -4.92
CA ALA A 143 18.87 -7.69 -6.07
C ALA A 143 20.29 -7.10 -5.87
N MET A 144 20.39 -5.98 -5.15
CA MET A 144 21.68 -5.32 -4.86
C MET A 144 22.58 -6.10 -3.91
N ARG A 145 22.07 -7.16 -3.27
CA ARG A 145 22.88 -8.11 -2.49
C ARG A 145 24.08 -8.67 -3.27
N ARG A 146 23.95 -8.76 -4.61
CA ARG A 146 25.01 -9.23 -5.51
C ARG A 146 26.23 -8.30 -5.54
N GLY A 147 26.09 -7.04 -5.14
CA GLY A 147 27.20 -6.11 -4.99
C GLY A 147 28.04 -6.34 -3.73
N TYR A 148 27.53 -7.10 -2.75
CA TYR A 148 28.26 -7.43 -1.53
C TYR A 148 29.14 -8.66 -1.73
N ARG A 149 30.41 -8.58 -1.31
CA ARG A 149 31.39 -9.68 -1.45
C ARG A 149 30.95 -10.98 -0.77
N ARG A 150 30.19 -10.88 0.32
CA ARG A 150 29.51 -12.00 1.00
C ARG A 150 28.11 -11.53 1.43
N SER A 151 27.09 -11.98 0.72
CA SER A 151 25.70 -11.76 1.10
C SER A 151 25.33 -12.73 2.22
N SER A 152 25.15 -12.23 3.43
CA SER A 152 24.59 -13.01 4.54
C SER A 152 23.07 -12.89 4.56
N LYS A 153 22.37 -13.86 5.17
CA LYS A 153 20.91 -13.78 5.39
C LYS A 153 20.51 -12.49 6.12
N HIS A 154 21.39 -11.98 6.99
CA HIS A 154 21.18 -10.72 7.68
C HIS A 154 21.18 -9.52 6.73
N ILE A 155 22.15 -9.43 5.81
CA ILE A 155 22.23 -8.37 4.80
C ILE A 155 21.03 -8.45 3.86
N GLU A 156 20.65 -9.65 3.42
CA GLU A 156 19.48 -9.86 2.55
C GLU A 156 18.19 -9.35 3.21
N ARG A 157 17.98 -9.69 4.48
CA ARG A 157 16.83 -9.23 5.26
C ARG A 157 16.86 -7.72 5.46
N GLN A 158 18.02 -7.13 5.73
CA GLN A 158 18.17 -5.68 5.87
C GLN A 158 17.88 -4.94 4.57
N LEU A 159 18.39 -5.42 3.44
CA LEU A 159 18.13 -4.84 2.12
C LEU A 159 16.64 -4.93 1.76
N ALA A 160 16.01 -6.10 1.95
CA ALA A 160 14.59 -6.27 1.68
C ALA A 160 13.73 -5.34 2.54
N LEU A 161 14.02 -5.25 3.84
CA LEU A 161 13.32 -4.35 4.78
C LEU A 161 13.51 -2.88 4.39
N ALA A 162 14.73 -2.48 4.08
CA ALA A 162 15.03 -1.10 3.68
C ALA A 162 14.36 -0.72 2.37
N GLY A 163 14.40 -1.60 1.37
CA GLY A 163 13.72 -1.39 0.10
C GLY A 163 12.21 -1.30 0.25
N ALA A 164 11.62 -2.16 1.08
CA ALA A 164 10.19 -2.12 1.39
C ALA A 164 9.77 -0.78 2.02
N ALA A 165 10.50 -0.34 3.05
CA ALA A 165 10.23 0.90 3.76
C ALA A 165 10.47 2.15 2.89
N ALA A 166 11.56 2.14 2.13
CA ALA A 166 11.90 3.19 1.17
C ALA A 166 10.88 3.29 0.03
N GLY A 167 10.34 2.15 -0.41
CA GLY A 167 9.28 2.08 -1.42
C GLY A 167 7.97 2.69 -0.93
N LEU A 168 7.56 2.41 0.31
CA LEU A 168 6.39 3.05 0.91
C LEU A 168 6.60 4.57 1.06
N ALA A 169 7.75 4.98 1.59
CA ALA A 169 8.07 6.40 1.78
C ALA A 169 8.04 7.17 0.46
N ALA A 170 8.61 6.63 -0.61
CA ALA A 170 8.61 7.27 -1.92
C ALA A 170 7.21 7.27 -2.59
N ALA A 171 6.36 6.31 -2.24
CA ALA A 171 5.05 6.20 -2.85
C ALA A 171 4.09 7.28 -2.34
N PHE A 172 4.11 7.57 -1.03
CA PHE A 172 3.26 8.61 -0.44
C PHE A 172 3.95 9.94 -0.17
N ASN A 173 5.25 10.04 -0.41
CA ASN A 173 6.05 11.19 -0.01
C ASN A 173 6.09 11.36 1.53
N THR A 174 6.12 10.24 2.27
CA THR A 174 5.97 10.16 3.74
C THR A 174 7.12 9.38 4.39
N PRO A 175 8.29 10.00 4.62
CA PRO A 175 9.44 9.31 5.19
C PRO A 175 9.21 8.77 6.61
N LEU A 176 8.52 9.52 7.48
CA LEU A 176 8.27 9.06 8.85
C LEU A 176 7.37 7.84 8.86
N ALA A 177 6.32 7.84 8.03
CA ALA A 177 5.47 6.68 7.83
C ALA A 177 6.23 5.45 7.35
N GLY A 178 7.22 5.62 6.44
CA GLY A 178 8.08 4.53 6.00
C GLY A 178 8.87 3.89 7.14
N VAL A 179 9.42 4.70 8.06
CA VAL A 179 10.14 4.22 9.25
C VAL A 179 9.19 3.48 10.19
N VAL A 180 8.03 4.07 10.49
CA VAL A 180 7.06 3.47 11.42
C VAL A 180 6.49 2.17 10.85
N PHE A 181 6.17 2.12 9.55
CA PHE A 181 5.70 0.92 8.87
C PHE A 181 6.71 -0.23 8.95
N ALA A 182 8.01 0.06 8.80
CA ALA A 182 9.06 -0.95 8.94
C ALA A 182 9.10 -1.56 10.36
N ILE A 183 8.84 -0.75 11.38
CA ILE A 183 8.87 -1.15 12.78
C ILE A 183 7.58 -1.90 13.16
N GLU A 184 6.42 -1.31 12.87
CA GLU A 184 5.11 -1.78 13.33
C GLU A 184 4.58 -2.94 12.47
N GLU A 185 4.67 -2.85 11.15
CA GLU A 185 4.02 -3.81 10.25
C GLU A 185 5.00 -4.84 9.65
N LEU A 186 6.19 -4.43 9.19
CA LEU A 186 7.08 -5.36 8.47
C LEU A 186 7.86 -6.30 9.39
N THR A 187 8.29 -5.84 10.56
CA THR A 187 9.16 -6.63 11.44
C THR A 187 8.54 -7.01 12.78
N ARG A 188 7.58 -6.22 13.29
CA ARG A 188 7.00 -6.38 14.64
C ARG A 188 8.05 -6.58 15.75
N SER A 189 9.29 -6.11 15.53
CA SER A 189 10.43 -6.36 16.41
C SER A 189 11.17 -5.06 16.70
N PHE A 190 11.48 -4.83 17.98
CA PHE A 190 12.17 -3.61 18.44
C PHE A 190 13.58 -3.45 17.88
N VAL A 191 14.19 -4.50 17.31
CA VAL A 191 15.56 -4.49 16.76
C VAL A 191 15.69 -3.58 15.54
N ALA A 192 14.60 -3.31 14.80
CA ALA A 192 14.62 -2.35 13.68
C ALA A 192 14.78 -0.89 14.13
N ARG A 193 14.55 -0.58 15.42
CA ARG A 193 14.48 0.78 15.95
C ARG A 193 15.83 1.52 15.99
N ASN A 194 16.96 0.80 15.96
CA ASN A 194 18.30 1.37 16.13
C ASN A 194 19.18 1.33 14.86
N SER A 195 18.62 1.07 13.68
CA SER A 195 19.39 0.99 12.43
C SER A 195 19.44 2.35 11.73
N GLY A 196 20.47 3.16 12.01
CA GLY A 196 20.69 4.43 11.31
C GLY A 196 20.83 4.27 9.79
N THR A 197 21.30 3.12 9.31
CA THR A 197 21.31 2.79 7.88
C THR A 197 19.90 2.70 7.32
N LEU A 198 19.00 1.93 7.92
CA LEU A 198 17.60 1.82 7.49
C LEU A 198 16.94 3.21 7.37
N ILE A 199 17.10 4.04 8.41
CA ILE A 199 16.53 5.39 8.44
C ILE A 199 17.10 6.25 7.30
N THR A 200 18.43 6.23 7.08
CA THR A 200 19.04 7.00 5.98
C THR A 200 18.59 6.55 4.59
N ALA A 201 18.33 5.25 4.36
CA ALA A 201 17.75 4.81 3.09
C ALA A 201 16.33 5.34 2.88
N ILE A 202 15.49 5.32 3.92
CA ILE A 202 14.12 5.82 3.85
C ILE A 202 14.14 7.32 3.54
N ILE A 203 15.01 8.08 4.21
CA ILE A 203 15.19 9.51 3.96
C ILE A 203 15.69 9.76 2.54
N PHE A 204 16.70 9.05 2.04
CA PHE A 204 17.20 9.26 0.67
C PHE A 204 16.16 8.95 -0.40
N SER A 205 15.40 7.87 -0.24
CA SER A 205 14.30 7.54 -1.14
C SER A 205 13.22 8.62 -1.12
N GLY A 206 12.85 9.10 0.08
CA GLY A 206 11.91 10.20 0.27
C GLY A 206 12.41 11.51 -0.34
N VAL A 207 13.67 11.88 -0.15
CA VAL A 207 14.29 13.09 -0.72
C VAL A 207 14.31 13.03 -2.25
N VAL A 208 14.58 11.86 -2.84
CA VAL A 208 14.48 11.68 -4.30
C VAL A 208 13.04 11.87 -4.78
N ALA A 209 12.06 11.31 -4.06
CA ALA A 209 10.64 11.52 -4.37
C ALA A 209 10.25 13.00 -4.27
N LEU A 210 10.64 13.69 -3.19
CA LEU A 210 10.45 15.13 -2.98
C LEU A 210 11.10 15.96 -4.08
N GLY A 211 12.34 15.64 -4.45
CA GLY A 211 13.09 16.38 -5.47
C GLY A 211 12.48 16.26 -6.86
N LEU A 212 11.87 15.12 -7.20
CA LEU A 212 11.31 14.85 -8.53
C LEU A 212 9.81 15.18 -8.67
N GLN A 213 9.05 15.07 -7.58
CA GLN A 213 7.61 15.30 -7.57
C GLN A 213 7.24 16.65 -6.91
N GLY A 214 8.20 17.32 -6.26
CA GLY A 214 7.98 18.52 -5.48
C GLY A 214 7.60 18.23 -4.03
N ASN A 215 7.68 19.26 -3.19
CA ASN A 215 7.17 19.21 -1.81
C ASN A 215 5.67 19.47 -1.81
N TYR A 216 4.89 18.45 -2.18
CA TYR A 216 3.43 18.50 -2.16
C TYR A 216 2.87 17.55 -1.09
N LEU A 217 1.76 17.96 -0.50
CA LEU A 217 0.96 17.12 0.38
C LEU A 217 0.04 16.28 -0.50
N TYR A 218 0.10 14.96 -0.33
CA TYR A 218 -0.65 14.06 -1.19
C TYR A 218 -2.14 14.41 -1.23
N PHE A 219 -2.76 14.73 -0.08
CA PHE A 219 -4.17 15.12 0.00
C PHE A 219 -4.44 16.63 0.20
N GLY A 220 -3.39 17.47 0.16
CA GLY A 220 -3.51 18.91 0.36
C GLY A 220 -3.56 19.36 1.82
N ARG A 221 -3.86 20.66 2.03
CA ARG A 221 -3.98 21.26 3.36
C ARG A 221 -5.42 21.16 3.85
N ILE A 222 -5.59 20.72 5.09
CA ILE A 222 -6.91 20.71 5.73
C ILE A 222 -6.94 21.87 6.71
N GLN A 223 -7.94 22.75 6.58
CA GLN A 223 -8.28 23.67 7.67
C GLN A 223 -8.79 22.82 8.82
N ALA A 224 -7.92 22.58 9.80
CA ALA A 224 -8.22 21.76 10.94
C ALA A 224 -9.34 22.37 11.78
N ILE A 225 -10.06 21.51 12.48
CA ILE A 225 -10.82 21.92 13.65
C ILE A 225 -9.78 22.48 14.62
N GLY A 226 -10.00 23.69 15.13
CA GLY A 226 -9.22 24.21 16.25
C GLY A 226 -9.28 23.28 17.47
N GLN A 227 -8.56 23.64 18.53
CA GLN A 227 -8.31 22.87 19.76
C GLN A 227 -9.31 21.76 20.12
N PHE A 228 -8.80 20.61 20.59
CA PHE A 228 -9.61 19.45 20.96
C PHE A 228 -10.69 19.80 22.00
N HIS A 229 -11.94 19.94 21.57
CA HIS A 229 -13.09 20.18 22.45
C HIS A 229 -13.77 18.87 22.88
N LEU A 230 -14.39 18.86 24.06
CA LEU A 230 -15.14 17.69 24.57
C LEU A 230 -16.25 17.22 23.60
N ALA A 231 -16.78 18.14 22.79
CA ALA A 231 -17.77 17.87 21.74
C ALA A 231 -17.23 16.96 20.61
N LEU A 232 -15.91 16.80 20.47
CA LEU A 232 -15.30 15.88 19.49
C LEU A 232 -15.35 14.43 19.94
N VAL A 233 -15.50 14.14 21.23
CA VAL A 233 -15.43 12.78 21.76
C VAL A 233 -16.47 11.85 21.14
N PRO A 234 -17.77 12.22 21.04
CA PRO A 234 -18.77 11.37 20.38
C PRO A 234 -18.44 11.10 18.90
N VAL A 235 -17.90 12.10 18.20
CA VAL A 235 -17.52 11.99 16.78
C VAL A 235 -16.33 11.04 16.62
N VAL A 236 -15.31 11.17 17.47
CA VAL A 236 -14.15 10.27 17.50
C VAL A 236 -14.59 8.83 17.75
N ILE A 237 -15.48 8.60 18.73
CA ILE A 237 -16.02 7.26 19.03
C ILE A 237 -16.80 6.72 17.83
N ALA A 238 -17.73 7.50 17.26
CA ALA A 238 -18.53 7.09 16.12
C ALA A 238 -17.65 6.76 14.90
N ALA A 239 -16.71 7.64 14.55
CA ALA A 239 -15.75 7.43 13.46
C ALA A 239 -14.92 6.16 13.69
N SER A 240 -14.52 5.90 14.94
CA SER A 240 -13.74 4.72 15.30
C SER A 240 -14.52 3.42 15.15
N VAL A 241 -15.76 3.39 15.63
CA VAL A 241 -16.62 2.20 15.55
C VAL A 241 -16.99 1.91 14.10
N ILE A 242 -17.45 2.93 13.36
CA ILE A 242 -17.87 2.77 11.96
C ILE A 242 -16.69 2.29 11.10
N SER A 243 -15.54 2.97 11.20
CA SER A 243 -14.37 2.62 10.40
C SER A 243 -13.76 1.27 10.84
N GLY A 244 -13.75 1.00 12.15
CA GLY A 244 -13.30 -0.26 12.74
C GLY A 244 -14.11 -1.47 12.27
N VAL A 245 -15.44 -1.36 12.32
CA VAL A 245 -16.35 -2.42 11.85
C VAL A 245 -16.24 -2.58 10.33
N ALA A 246 -16.25 -1.50 9.57
CA ALA A 246 -16.16 -1.57 8.11
C ALA A 246 -14.83 -2.18 7.63
N GLY A 247 -13.70 -1.75 8.20
CA GLY A 247 -12.38 -2.31 7.88
C GLY A 247 -12.21 -3.74 8.38
N GLY A 248 -12.75 -4.08 9.56
CA GLY A 248 -12.79 -5.45 10.07
C GLY A 248 -13.63 -6.37 9.19
N ALA A 249 -14.78 -5.90 8.69
CA ALA A 249 -15.63 -6.62 7.75
C ALA A 249 -14.91 -6.85 6.41
N PHE A 250 -14.20 -5.86 5.88
CA PHE A 250 -13.36 -6.01 4.69
C PHE A 250 -12.36 -7.16 4.85
N CYS A 251 -11.60 -7.13 5.94
CA CYS A 251 -10.61 -8.17 6.24
C CYS A 251 -11.28 -9.54 6.46
N TRP A 252 -12.40 -9.59 7.17
CA TRP A 252 -13.15 -10.84 7.38
C TRP A 252 -13.60 -11.46 6.05
N VAL A 253 -14.19 -10.66 5.14
CA VAL A 253 -14.63 -11.12 3.82
C VAL A 253 -13.46 -11.71 3.03
N LEU A 254 -12.33 -11.03 2.98
CA LEU A 254 -11.19 -11.48 2.18
C LEU A 254 -10.41 -12.65 2.81
N LEU A 255 -10.41 -12.79 4.13
CA LEU A 255 -9.73 -13.89 4.80
C LEU A 255 -10.59 -15.17 4.86
N ASN A 256 -11.92 -15.03 4.91
CA ASN A 256 -12.87 -16.13 5.10
C ASN A 256 -13.64 -16.51 3.82
N ILE A 257 -13.02 -16.37 2.65
CA ILE A 257 -13.64 -16.65 1.34
C ILE A 257 -14.46 -17.96 1.30
N PRO A 258 -13.97 -19.12 1.79
CA PRO A 258 -14.75 -20.36 1.75
C PRO A 258 -16.00 -20.38 2.64
N ARG A 259 -16.14 -19.44 3.59
CA ARG A 259 -17.28 -19.39 4.53
C ARG A 259 -18.51 -18.71 3.96
N TRP A 260 -18.33 -17.78 3.01
CA TRP A 260 -19.44 -16.98 2.46
C TRP A 260 -19.58 -17.11 0.94
N MET A 261 -18.50 -17.43 0.23
CA MET A 261 -18.54 -17.58 -1.22
C MET A 261 -19.03 -19.00 -1.58
N PRO A 262 -20.01 -19.15 -2.50
CA PRO A 262 -20.49 -20.45 -2.95
C PRO A 262 -19.35 -21.38 -3.37
N ALA A 263 -19.45 -22.67 -3.03
CA ALA A 263 -18.41 -23.67 -3.33
C ALA A 263 -18.00 -23.65 -4.81
N ARG A 264 -18.97 -23.59 -5.73
CA ARG A 264 -18.71 -23.49 -7.18
C ARG A 264 -17.81 -22.30 -7.56
N LEU A 265 -17.99 -21.14 -6.94
CA LEU A 265 -17.15 -19.96 -7.21
C LEU A 265 -15.76 -20.11 -6.59
N VAL A 266 -15.65 -20.76 -5.43
CA VAL A 266 -14.35 -21.10 -4.82
C VAL A 266 -13.57 -22.04 -5.75
N ASP A 267 -14.23 -23.04 -6.30
CA ASP A 267 -13.64 -24.02 -7.21
C ASP A 267 -13.18 -23.35 -8.52
N ILE A 268 -14.04 -22.50 -9.12
CA ILE A 268 -13.68 -21.73 -10.32
C ILE A 268 -12.47 -20.84 -10.05
N ARG A 269 -12.40 -20.16 -8.88
CA ARG A 269 -11.25 -19.33 -8.51
C ARG A 269 -9.93 -20.11 -8.46
N GLN A 270 -9.98 -21.37 -8.02
CA GLN A 270 -8.81 -22.22 -7.91
C GLN A 270 -8.43 -22.85 -9.26
N ALA A 271 -9.40 -23.48 -9.94
CA ALA A 271 -9.20 -24.23 -11.17
C ALA A 271 -9.08 -23.34 -12.42
N GLN A 272 -9.87 -22.27 -12.50
CA GLN A 272 -9.99 -21.38 -13.65
C GLN A 272 -9.84 -19.90 -13.24
N PRO A 273 -8.66 -19.50 -12.76
CA PRO A 273 -8.42 -18.17 -12.21
C PRO A 273 -8.61 -17.02 -13.19
N VAL A 274 -8.32 -17.25 -14.48
CA VAL A 274 -8.45 -16.25 -15.55
C VAL A 274 -9.94 -15.94 -15.78
N TRP A 275 -10.77 -16.99 -15.78
CA TRP A 275 -12.23 -16.84 -15.88
C TRP A 275 -12.82 -16.19 -14.64
N PHE A 276 -12.36 -16.59 -13.45
CA PHE A 276 -12.78 -15.92 -12.22
C PHE A 276 -12.43 -14.42 -12.22
N ALA A 277 -11.24 -14.06 -12.69
CA ALA A 277 -10.81 -12.66 -12.81
C ALA A 277 -11.69 -11.89 -13.80
N PHE A 278 -12.05 -12.49 -14.93
CA PHE A 278 -13.00 -11.91 -15.89
C PHE A 278 -14.34 -11.57 -15.21
N LEU A 279 -14.90 -12.48 -14.41
CA LEU A 279 -16.12 -12.22 -13.62
C LEU A 279 -15.95 -11.09 -12.60
N CYS A 280 -14.80 -11.02 -11.92
CA CYS A 280 -14.49 -9.89 -11.05
C CYS A 280 -14.42 -8.56 -11.84
N GLY A 281 -13.85 -8.58 -13.04
CA GLY A 281 -13.81 -7.41 -13.92
C GLY A 281 -15.20 -6.95 -14.37
N ILE A 282 -16.16 -7.86 -14.58
CA ILE A 282 -17.56 -7.49 -14.85
C ILE A 282 -18.13 -6.78 -13.63
N ALA A 283 -17.93 -7.31 -12.43
CA ALA A 283 -18.41 -6.68 -11.20
C ALA A 283 -17.82 -5.26 -11.02
N ILE A 284 -16.52 -5.08 -11.25
CA ILE A 284 -15.87 -3.77 -11.17
C ILE A 284 -16.45 -2.80 -12.21
N ALA A 285 -16.65 -3.25 -13.45
CA ALA A 285 -17.24 -2.42 -14.51
C ALA A 285 -18.66 -1.97 -14.13
N LEU A 286 -19.52 -2.88 -13.68
CA LEU A 286 -20.89 -2.58 -13.28
C LEU A 286 -20.95 -1.61 -12.10
N ILE A 287 -20.13 -1.84 -11.06
CA ILE A 287 -20.04 -0.92 -9.92
C ILE A 287 -19.53 0.46 -10.35
N GLY A 288 -18.56 0.50 -11.26
CA GLY A 288 -18.07 1.73 -11.88
C GLY A 288 -19.15 2.49 -12.64
N LEU A 289 -19.98 1.82 -13.42
CA LEU A 289 -21.10 2.46 -14.13
C LEU A 289 -22.14 3.02 -13.17
N VAL A 290 -22.55 2.22 -12.18
CA VAL A 290 -23.55 2.64 -11.16
C VAL A 290 -23.04 3.83 -10.34
N SER A 291 -21.74 3.90 -10.09
CA SER A 291 -21.11 4.97 -9.32
C SER A 291 -20.79 6.24 -10.14
N GLY A 292 -21.13 6.27 -11.44
CA GLY A 292 -20.74 7.36 -12.34
C GLY A 292 -19.23 7.45 -12.57
N GLY A 293 -18.50 6.36 -12.39
CA GLY A 293 -17.05 6.24 -12.58
C GLY A 293 -16.19 6.48 -11.35
N THR A 294 -16.77 6.96 -10.24
CA THR A 294 -16.03 7.35 -9.02
C THR A 294 -15.32 6.16 -8.33
N THR A 295 -15.77 4.93 -8.55
CA THR A 295 -15.13 3.75 -7.94
C THR A 295 -13.91 3.23 -8.69
N PHE A 296 -13.67 3.64 -9.95
CA PHE A 296 -12.50 3.20 -10.69
C PHE A 296 -11.20 3.77 -10.10
N GLY A 297 -10.09 3.10 -10.36
CA GLY A 297 -8.77 3.51 -9.88
C GLY A 297 -8.63 3.56 -8.35
N SER A 298 -7.62 4.26 -7.87
CA SER A 298 -7.23 4.26 -6.46
C SER A 298 -8.24 4.95 -5.52
N GLY A 299 -9.10 5.85 -6.04
CA GLY A 299 -9.95 6.71 -5.20
C GLY A 299 -9.24 7.97 -4.71
N TYR A 300 -8.04 8.25 -5.23
CA TYR A 300 -7.24 9.42 -4.83
C TYR A 300 -7.96 10.74 -5.12
N ALA A 301 -8.48 10.93 -6.33
CA ALA A 301 -9.12 12.18 -6.73
C ALA A 301 -10.36 12.46 -5.89
N GLU A 302 -11.13 11.41 -5.58
CA GLU A 302 -12.34 11.47 -4.76
C GLU A 302 -12.00 11.82 -3.31
N ALA A 303 -11.00 11.15 -2.71
CA ALA A 303 -10.55 11.45 -1.35
C ALA A 303 -9.95 12.86 -1.24
N ARG A 304 -9.15 13.28 -2.22
CA ARG A 304 -8.62 14.65 -2.31
C ARG A 304 -9.73 15.68 -2.48
N GLY A 305 -10.74 15.38 -3.31
CA GLY A 305 -11.89 16.25 -3.53
C GLY A 305 -12.67 16.55 -2.25
N LEU A 306 -12.85 15.54 -1.40
CA LEU A 306 -13.48 15.69 -0.08
C LEU A 306 -12.66 16.57 0.88
N LEU A 307 -11.33 16.40 0.88
CA LEU A 307 -10.43 17.06 1.83
C LEU A 307 -10.09 18.50 1.44
N GLU A 308 -9.77 18.74 0.17
CA GLU A 308 -9.24 20.03 -0.32
C GLU A 308 -10.33 20.91 -0.95
N THR A 309 -11.21 20.32 -1.77
CA THR A 309 -12.24 21.08 -2.50
C THR A 309 -13.63 21.02 -1.88
N HIS A 310 -13.77 20.29 -0.76
CA HIS A 310 -15.04 20.04 -0.06
C HIS A 310 -16.16 19.49 -0.96
N GLN A 311 -15.79 18.76 -2.01
CA GLN A 311 -16.74 18.18 -2.96
C GLN A 311 -17.35 16.92 -2.35
N ALA A 312 -18.59 17.04 -1.88
CA ALA A 312 -19.34 15.90 -1.36
C ALA A 312 -19.52 14.82 -2.43
N LEU A 313 -19.36 13.56 -2.01
CA LEU A 313 -19.58 12.40 -2.87
C LEU A 313 -20.97 11.82 -2.61
N SER A 314 -21.42 10.94 -3.51
CA SER A 314 -22.62 10.13 -3.27
C SER A 314 -22.53 9.40 -1.91
N PRO A 315 -23.61 9.35 -1.11
CA PRO A 315 -23.62 8.60 0.14
C PRO A 315 -23.27 7.11 -0.02
N PHE A 316 -23.51 6.56 -1.22
CA PHE A 316 -23.19 5.17 -1.55
C PHE A 316 -21.71 4.94 -1.93
N TYR A 317 -20.91 6.00 -2.09
CA TYR A 317 -19.53 5.91 -2.57
C TYR A 317 -18.69 4.93 -1.75
N ALA A 318 -18.74 5.03 -0.40
CA ALA A 318 -17.95 4.15 0.47
C ALA A 318 -18.27 2.67 0.26
N VAL A 319 -19.56 2.33 0.15
CA VAL A 319 -20.05 0.96 -0.06
C VAL A 319 -19.68 0.45 -1.46
N LEU A 320 -19.87 1.27 -2.49
CA LEU A 320 -19.53 0.90 -3.87
C LEU A 320 -18.02 0.71 -4.02
N LYS A 321 -17.20 1.62 -3.46
CA LYS A 321 -15.73 1.51 -3.48
C LYS A 321 -15.24 0.29 -2.70
N PHE A 322 -15.88 -0.02 -1.56
CA PHE A 322 -15.63 -1.25 -0.78
C PHE A 322 -15.87 -2.51 -1.62
N CYS A 323 -17.01 -2.61 -2.30
CA CYS A 323 -17.34 -3.74 -3.16
C CYS A 323 -16.37 -3.85 -4.35
N ALA A 324 -16.03 -2.73 -4.99
CA ALA A 324 -15.08 -2.70 -6.11
C ALA A 324 -13.67 -3.13 -5.69
N LEU A 325 -13.23 -2.74 -4.48
CA LEU A 325 -11.96 -3.17 -3.90
C LEU A 325 -11.95 -4.67 -3.59
N ILE A 326 -13.06 -5.21 -3.04
CA ILE A 326 -13.19 -6.66 -2.82
C ILE A 326 -13.08 -7.42 -4.14
N ALA A 327 -13.83 -7.00 -5.17
CA ALA A 327 -13.78 -7.64 -6.49
C ALA A 327 -12.36 -7.58 -7.09
N SER A 328 -11.69 -6.43 -6.99
CA SER A 328 -10.32 -6.24 -7.44
C SER A 328 -9.35 -7.17 -6.70
N TYR A 329 -9.48 -7.28 -5.38
CA TYR A 329 -8.60 -8.15 -4.58
C TYR A 329 -8.86 -9.65 -4.82
N LEU A 330 -10.12 -10.06 -4.93
CA LEU A 330 -10.50 -11.45 -5.15
C LEU A 330 -9.94 -12.02 -6.47
N SER A 331 -9.85 -11.17 -7.50
CA SER A 331 -9.26 -11.52 -8.79
C SER A 331 -7.80 -11.98 -8.68
N GLY A 332 -7.06 -11.47 -7.68
CA GLY A 332 -5.64 -11.74 -7.46
C GLY A 332 -4.68 -10.81 -8.23
N ILE A 333 -5.21 -9.77 -8.88
CA ILE A 333 -4.42 -8.85 -9.70
C ILE A 333 -3.40 -8.11 -8.83
N PRO A 334 -2.16 -7.90 -9.33
CA PRO A 334 -1.17 -7.07 -8.68
C PRO A 334 -1.69 -5.66 -8.37
N GLY A 335 -1.78 -5.32 -7.09
CA GLY A 335 -2.35 -4.06 -6.65
C GLY A 335 -2.44 -3.96 -5.13
N GLY A 336 -2.16 -2.77 -4.60
CA GLY A 336 -2.25 -2.47 -3.18
C GLY A 336 -3.68 -2.10 -2.76
N ILE A 337 -3.96 -2.21 -1.46
CA ILE A 337 -5.26 -1.82 -0.90
C ILE A 337 -5.21 -0.48 -0.14
N PHE A 338 -4.02 0.07 0.13
CA PHE A 338 -3.84 1.27 0.96
C PHE A 338 -4.63 2.49 0.45
N ALA A 339 -4.37 2.96 -0.77
CA ALA A 339 -5.06 4.14 -1.31
C ALA A 339 -6.58 3.94 -1.43
N PRO A 340 -7.09 2.81 -1.96
CA PRO A 340 -8.53 2.51 -1.91
C PRO A 340 -9.11 2.47 -0.49
N SER A 341 -8.37 1.95 0.50
CA SER A 341 -8.81 1.96 1.91
C SER A 341 -8.91 3.38 2.47
N LEU A 342 -7.94 4.25 2.18
CA LEU A 342 -8.00 5.67 2.54
C LEU A 342 -9.22 6.34 1.92
N ALA A 343 -9.52 6.03 0.65
CA ALA A 343 -10.66 6.58 -0.07
C ALA A 343 -12.01 6.07 0.48
N ILE A 344 -12.12 4.78 0.83
CA ILE A 344 -13.30 4.21 1.50
C ILE A 344 -13.53 4.93 2.84
N GLY A 345 -12.47 5.08 3.64
CA GLY A 345 -12.53 5.81 4.91
C GLY A 345 -12.96 7.27 4.73
N ALA A 346 -12.41 7.99 3.76
CA ALA A 346 -12.86 9.35 3.44
C ALA A 346 -14.36 9.37 3.06
N GLY A 347 -14.82 8.37 2.29
CA GLY A 347 -16.22 8.18 1.96
C GLY A 347 -17.12 7.93 3.17
N LEU A 348 -16.64 7.21 4.20
CA LEU A 348 -17.37 7.05 5.46
C LEU A 348 -17.50 8.39 6.20
N GLY A 349 -16.45 9.22 6.17
CA GLY A 349 -16.50 10.59 6.69
C GLY A 349 -17.50 11.47 5.96
N ASN A 350 -17.63 11.33 4.63
CA ASN A 350 -18.66 11.98 3.82
C ASN A 350 -20.09 11.56 4.23
N VAL A 351 -20.30 10.30 4.62
CA VAL A 351 -21.60 9.88 5.16
C VAL A 351 -21.83 10.49 6.55
N MET A 352 -20.80 10.53 7.40
CA MET A 352 -20.91 11.14 8.73
C MET A 352 -21.23 12.63 8.68
N SER A 353 -20.72 13.37 7.69
CA SER A 353 -21.03 14.80 7.55
C SER A 353 -22.50 15.08 7.20
N LEU A 354 -23.24 14.08 6.71
CA LEU A 354 -24.69 14.19 6.50
C LEU A 354 -25.48 14.07 7.81
N VAL A 355 -24.89 13.44 8.82
CA VAL A 355 -25.52 13.22 10.13
C VAL A 355 -25.20 14.36 11.10
N THR A 356 -23.99 14.93 11.02
CA THR A 356 -23.57 16.04 11.87
C THR A 356 -22.91 17.15 11.07
N SER A 357 -23.38 18.38 11.28
CA SER A 357 -22.76 19.61 10.77
C SER A 357 -21.77 20.23 11.75
N ALA A 358 -21.61 19.65 12.95
CA ALA A 358 -20.76 20.20 14.00
C ALA A 358 -19.28 20.20 13.60
N ILE A 359 -18.89 19.25 12.74
CA ILE A 359 -17.51 19.04 12.32
C ILE A 359 -17.41 19.21 10.79
N PRO A 360 -16.43 19.98 10.28
CA PRO A 360 -16.22 20.12 8.85
C PRO A 360 -15.97 18.78 8.15
N LEU A 361 -16.48 18.66 6.93
CA LEU A 361 -16.31 17.48 6.07
C LEU A 361 -14.86 16.99 5.96
N PRO A 362 -13.84 17.84 5.72
CA PRO A 362 -12.45 17.39 5.63
C PRO A 362 -11.96 16.67 6.87
N SER A 363 -12.35 17.16 8.04
CA SER A 363 -11.92 16.60 9.31
C SER A 363 -12.59 15.26 9.57
N LEU A 364 -13.90 15.12 9.26
CA LEU A 364 -14.59 13.83 9.31
C LEU A 364 -13.99 12.82 8.33
N ALA A 365 -13.71 13.25 7.11
CA ALA A 365 -13.06 12.44 6.09
C ALA A 365 -11.66 11.98 6.53
N ALA A 366 -10.84 12.86 7.12
CA ALA A 366 -9.51 12.51 7.63
C ALA A 366 -9.57 11.52 8.81
N LEU A 367 -10.51 11.71 9.75
CA LEU A 367 -10.71 10.80 10.89
C LEU A 367 -11.08 9.40 10.41
N CYS A 368 -12.09 9.28 9.54
CA CYS A 368 -12.53 7.99 9.01
C CYS A 368 -11.52 7.36 8.05
N MET A 369 -10.77 8.18 7.29
CA MET A 369 -9.64 7.74 6.46
C MET A 369 -8.58 7.01 7.29
N VAL A 370 -8.12 7.63 8.38
CA VAL A 370 -7.18 7.00 9.33
C VAL A 370 -7.78 5.77 9.97
N GLY A 371 -9.01 5.88 10.46
CA GLY A 371 -9.69 4.79 11.16
C GLY A 371 -9.83 3.55 10.29
N TYR A 372 -10.24 3.71 9.03
CA TYR A 372 -10.46 2.59 8.12
C TYR A 372 -9.12 1.95 7.73
N LEU A 373 -8.09 2.75 7.44
CA LEU A 373 -6.76 2.21 7.16
C LEU A 373 -6.22 1.42 8.37
N ALA A 374 -6.31 1.99 9.58
CA ALA A 374 -5.89 1.33 10.81
C ALA A 374 -6.66 0.04 11.11
N ALA A 375 -7.96 0.02 10.79
CA ALA A 375 -8.79 -1.17 10.91
C ALA A 375 -8.35 -2.28 9.94
N VAL A 376 -8.03 -1.93 8.69
CA VAL A 376 -7.64 -2.91 7.66
C VAL A 376 -6.22 -3.45 7.90
N THR A 377 -5.27 -2.59 8.21
CA THR A 377 -3.87 -2.98 8.42
C THR A 377 -3.62 -3.55 9.81
N GLN A 378 -4.39 -3.11 10.81
CA GLN A 378 -4.13 -3.32 12.24
C GLN A 378 -2.76 -2.76 12.69
N SER A 379 -2.24 -1.76 11.97
CA SER A 379 -1.04 -0.97 12.30
C SER A 379 -1.47 0.49 12.54
N PRO A 380 -2.03 0.81 13.72
CA PRO A 380 -2.59 2.12 14.00
C PRO A 380 -1.55 3.24 13.98
N ILE A 381 -0.31 2.99 14.44
CA ILE A 381 0.73 4.02 14.49
C ILE A 381 1.11 4.46 13.07
N THR A 382 1.35 3.48 12.21
CA THR A 382 1.65 3.69 10.80
C THR A 382 0.50 4.43 10.11
N SER A 383 -0.73 4.01 10.36
CA SER A 383 -1.90 4.57 9.67
C SER A 383 -2.12 6.05 10.02
N PHE A 384 -1.96 6.45 11.29
CA PHE A 384 -2.08 7.86 11.64
C PHE A 384 -0.88 8.68 11.13
N VAL A 385 0.35 8.15 11.17
CA VAL A 385 1.54 8.88 10.67
C VAL A 385 1.44 9.09 9.17
N ILE A 386 0.98 8.08 8.41
CA ILE A 386 0.71 8.21 6.96
C ILE A 386 -0.22 9.38 6.71
N VAL A 387 -1.41 9.37 7.31
CA VAL A 387 -2.38 10.41 7.01
C VAL A 387 -1.92 11.77 7.51
N MET A 388 -1.28 11.84 8.69
CA MET A 388 -0.71 13.07 9.24
C MET A 388 0.37 13.68 8.35
N GLU A 389 1.24 12.89 7.70
CA GLU A 389 2.20 13.42 6.74
C GLU A 389 1.54 13.80 5.38
N MET A 390 0.42 13.16 5.03
CA MET A 390 -0.28 13.42 3.76
C MET A 390 -1.25 14.61 3.83
N ILE A 391 -1.61 15.06 5.04
CA ILE A 391 -2.48 16.21 5.30
C ILE A 391 -1.74 17.24 6.17
N ASP A 392 -1.77 18.51 5.80
CA ASP A 392 -1.17 19.56 6.63
C ASP A 392 -2.15 19.98 7.75
N GLY A 393 -2.24 19.13 8.78
CA GLY A 393 -3.25 19.22 9.83
C GLY A 393 -2.70 18.85 11.20
N HIS A 394 -1.56 19.43 11.59
CA HIS A 394 -0.87 19.13 12.86
C HIS A 394 -1.76 19.29 14.11
N GLU A 395 -2.81 20.12 14.04
CA GLU A 395 -3.78 20.28 15.13
C GLU A 395 -4.67 19.04 15.36
N MET A 396 -4.81 18.16 14.35
CA MET A 396 -5.64 16.95 14.40
C MET A 396 -4.88 15.70 14.86
N VAL A 397 -3.60 15.80 15.25
CA VAL A 397 -2.76 14.64 15.60
C VAL A 397 -3.40 13.76 16.68
N LEU A 398 -3.91 14.37 17.76
CA LEU A 398 -4.55 13.64 18.86
C LEU A 398 -5.83 12.91 18.42
N PRO A 399 -6.82 13.57 17.77
CA PRO A 399 -7.97 12.89 17.18
C PRO A 399 -7.62 11.73 16.24
N LEU A 400 -6.68 11.94 15.31
CA LEU A 400 -6.30 10.93 14.32
C LEU A 400 -5.68 9.71 15.01
N MET A 401 -4.79 9.94 15.98
CA MET A 401 -4.19 8.87 16.77
C MET A 401 -5.23 8.10 17.58
N ALA A 402 -6.18 8.79 18.22
CA ALA A 402 -7.25 8.16 18.98
C ALA A 402 -8.13 7.28 18.07
N VAL A 403 -8.57 7.81 16.92
CA VAL A 403 -9.38 7.06 15.96
C VAL A 403 -8.62 5.86 15.39
N ALA A 404 -7.33 6.00 15.07
CA ALA A 404 -6.51 4.90 14.57
C ALA A 404 -6.47 3.73 15.58
N LEU A 405 -6.14 4.04 16.83
CA LEU A 405 -6.01 3.06 17.90
C LEU A 405 -7.35 2.35 18.15
N LEU A 406 -8.44 3.10 18.34
CA LEU A 406 -9.75 2.54 18.62
C LEU A 406 -10.29 1.71 17.44
N SER A 407 -10.18 2.20 16.20
CA SER A 407 -10.63 1.46 15.00
C SER A 407 -9.87 0.15 14.82
N SER A 408 -8.54 0.17 15.04
CA SER A 408 -7.72 -1.04 15.01
C SER A 408 -8.16 -2.05 16.08
N GLN A 409 -8.50 -1.60 17.30
CA GLN A 409 -8.98 -2.50 18.35
C GLN A 409 -10.35 -3.12 18.01
N VAL A 410 -11.28 -2.32 17.46
CA VAL A 410 -12.56 -2.82 16.97
C VAL A 410 -12.36 -3.88 15.87
N SER A 411 -11.49 -3.63 14.90
CA SER A 411 -11.16 -4.60 13.84
C SER A 411 -10.54 -5.90 14.39
N LYS A 412 -9.60 -5.79 15.34
CA LYS A 412 -8.95 -6.96 15.98
C LYS A 412 -9.95 -7.88 16.69
N ALA A 413 -11.03 -7.32 17.23
CA ALA A 413 -12.09 -8.13 17.83
C ALA A 413 -12.87 -8.95 16.79
N LEU A 414 -12.87 -8.53 15.52
CA LEU A 414 -13.60 -9.18 14.43
C LEU A 414 -12.74 -10.18 13.64
N THR A 415 -11.44 -9.91 13.46
CA THR A 415 -10.60 -10.66 12.51
C THR A 415 -9.10 -10.52 12.83
N PRO A 416 -8.25 -11.52 12.51
CA PRO A 416 -6.80 -11.39 12.66
C PRO A 416 -6.21 -10.41 11.64
N SER A 417 -4.95 -10.02 11.88
CA SER A 417 -4.21 -9.09 11.00
C SER A 417 -4.13 -9.60 9.57
N PHE A 418 -4.57 -8.75 8.63
CA PHE A 418 -4.76 -9.10 7.23
C PHE A 418 -3.46 -9.54 6.55
N TYR A 419 -2.44 -8.69 6.55
CA TYR A 419 -1.19 -8.97 5.83
C TYR A 419 -0.42 -10.14 6.41
N HIS A 420 -0.37 -10.28 7.74
CA HIS A 420 0.31 -11.41 8.38
C HIS A 420 -0.41 -12.73 8.12
N THR A 421 -1.74 -12.75 8.18
CA THR A 421 -2.52 -13.96 7.85
C THR A 421 -2.25 -14.41 6.41
N LEU A 422 -2.11 -13.46 5.47
CA LEU A 422 -1.75 -13.76 4.09
C LEU A 422 -0.29 -14.20 3.92
N ALA A 423 0.64 -13.58 4.66
CA ALA A 423 2.05 -13.95 4.66
C ALA A 423 2.25 -15.41 5.13
N HIS A 424 1.51 -15.85 6.14
CA HIS A 424 1.53 -17.23 6.61
C HIS A 424 1.15 -18.26 5.53
N ARG A 425 0.28 -17.91 4.58
CA ARG A 425 -0.11 -18.81 3.48
C ARG A 425 1.07 -19.13 2.54
N PHE A 426 2.01 -18.20 2.35
CA PHE A 426 3.23 -18.46 1.57
C PHE A 426 4.21 -19.39 2.29
N ARG A 427 4.24 -19.35 3.63
CA ARG A 427 5.10 -20.23 4.44
C ARG A 427 4.57 -21.67 4.48
N ALA A 428 3.25 -21.83 4.53
CA ALA A 428 2.61 -23.16 4.54
C ALA A 428 2.90 -23.95 3.26
N SER A 429 3.21 -23.29 2.13
CA SER A 429 3.58 -23.95 0.88
C SER A 429 5.03 -24.43 0.76
N VAL A 430 5.90 -24.14 1.75
CA VAL A 430 7.31 -24.59 1.73
C VAL A 430 7.46 -25.83 2.63
N PRO A 431 7.93 -26.98 2.11
CA PRO A 431 8.23 -28.15 2.92
C PRO A 431 9.16 -27.79 4.09
N ARG A 432 8.82 -28.24 5.30
CA ARG A 432 9.75 -28.16 6.43
C ARG A 432 10.95 -29.07 6.14
N PRO A 433 12.19 -28.68 6.48
CA PRO A 433 13.31 -29.60 6.42
C PRO A 433 12.95 -30.84 7.25
N ALA A 434 13.26 -32.03 6.74
CA ALA A 434 13.22 -33.24 7.56
C ALA A 434 14.15 -33.01 8.76
N ALA A 435 13.63 -33.26 9.97
CA ALA A 435 14.33 -33.08 11.23
C ALA A 435 15.52 -34.05 11.35
#